data_AF-A0A0U5FC54-F1
#
_entry.id   AF-A0A0U5FC54-F1
#
_cell.length_a   1.000
_cell.length_b   1.000
_cell.length_c   1.000
_cell.angle_alpha   90.00
_cell.angle_beta   90.00
_cell.angle_gamma   90.00
#
_symmetry.space_group_name_H-M   'P 1'
#
loop_
_entity.id
_entity.type
_entity.pdbx_description
1 polymer ?
#
loop_
_entity_poly.entity_id
_entity_poly.type
_entity_poly.pdbx_seq_one_letter_code
_entity_poly.pdbx_strand_id
1 'polypeptide(L)'
;MTLDLIPESRPWPLLLFDCVQADDLDRALALGLMAYLPDPQHDTLDADCPQVCATLLSAQRRLRDAWAARERYRARSARLHRRAAERDARRAPAPAPSQPATPALPPLAAAILARAKAKAAGGAQP
;
A
#
# COMPACT_ATOMS: atom_id res chain seq x y z
N MET A 1 -22.77 -7.95 -57.73
CA MET A 1 -21.45 -7.49 -57.25
C MET A 1 -21.66 -6.89 -55.87
N THR A 2 -21.93 -7.76 -54.90
CA THR A 2 -22.09 -7.45 -53.48
C THR A 2 -20.68 -7.39 -52.90
N LEU A 3 -20.17 -6.18 -52.70
CA LEU A 3 -19.04 -5.98 -51.81
C LEU A 3 -19.61 -6.15 -50.41
N ASP A 4 -19.48 -7.36 -49.85
CA ASP A 4 -19.51 -7.56 -48.41
C ASP A 4 -18.44 -6.64 -47.83
N LEU A 5 -18.90 -5.47 -47.40
CA LEU A 5 -18.14 -4.55 -46.58
C LEU A 5 -17.77 -5.35 -45.33
N ILE A 6 -16.50 -5.75 -45.26
CA ILE A 6 -15.81 -6.04 -44.00
C ILE A 6 -16.38 -5.03 -42.99
N PRO A 7 -16.91 -5.44 -41.82
CA PRO A 7 -17.42 -4.48 -40.86
C PRO A 7 -16.27 -3.53 -40.52
N GLU A 8 -16.32 -2.36 -41.14
CA GLU A 8 -15.37 -1.27 -41.00
C GLU A 8 -15.15 -1.11 -39.50
N SER A 9 -13.90 -1.28 -39.07
CA SER A 9 -13.52 -1.30 -37.66
C SER A 9 -14.26 -0.18 -36.92
N ARG A 10 -15.22 -0.54 -36.06
CA ARG A 10 -16.08 0.45 -35.36
C ARG A 10 -15.17 1.52 -34.77
N PRO A 11 -15.43 2.82 -35.04
CA PRO A 11 -14.49 3.87 -34.69
C PRO A 11 -14.24 3.83 -33.17
N TRP A 12 -12.98 4.04 -32.80
CA TRP A 12 -12.52 3.86 -31.42
C TRP A 12 -13.37 4.59 -30.34
N PRO A 13 -13.87 5.83 -30.56
CA PRO A 13 -14.78 6.48 -29.61
C PRO A 13 -16.08 5.70 -29.36
N LEU A 14 -16.66 5.07 -30.38
CA LEU A 14 -17.85 4.23 -30.24
C LEU A 14 -17.54 2.92 -29.52
N LEU A 15 -16.37 2.33 -29.74
CA LEU A 15 -15.92 1.16 -28.97
C LEU A 15 -15.77 1.48 -27.48
N LEU A 16 -15.19 2.63 -27.15
CA LEU A 16 -15.12 3.10 -25.76
C LEU A 16 -16.52 3.32 -25.18
N PHE A 17 -17.40 3.93 -25.95
CA PHE A 17 -18.78 4.20 -25.54
C PHE A 17 -19.52 2.90 -25.21
N ASP A 18 -19.43 1.88 -26.08
CA ASP A 18 -20.05 0.59 -25.86
C ASP A 18 -19.53 -0.09 -24.58
N CYS A 19 -18.21 -0.02 -24.34
CA CYS A 19 -17.62 -0.58 -23.12
C CYS A 19 -18.15 0.13 -21.86
N VAL A 20 -18.25 1.47 -21.89
CA VAL A 20 -18.78 2.27 -20.78
C VAL A 20 -20.27 1.98 -20.56
N GLN A 21 -21.05 1.83 -21.63
CA GLN A 21 -22.48 1.50 -21.54
C GLN A 21 -22.72 0.09 -21.02
N ALA A 22 -21.84 -0.86 -21.34
CA ALA A 22 -21.85 -2.21 -20.81
C ALA A 22 -21.28 -2.33 -19.37
N ASP A 23 -20.85 -1.21 -18.77
CA ASP A 23 -20.12 -1.15 -17.48
C ASP A 23 -18.81 -1.97 -17.47
N ASP A 24 -18.28 -2.30 -18.65
CA ASP A 24 -16.99 -2.97 -18.84
C ASP A 24 -15.85 -1.94 -18.81
N LEU A 25 -15.65 -1.36 -17.62
CA LEU A 25 -14.65 -0.32 -17.40
C LEU A 25 -13.23 -0.84 -17.54
N ASP A 26 -12.98 -2.13 -17.30
CA ASP A 26 -11.64 -2.73 -17.45
C ASP A 26 -11.24 -2.75 -18.92
N ARG A 27 -12.14 -3.18 -19.80
CA ARG A 27 -11.92 -3.10 -21.24
C ARG A 27 -11.83 -1.65 -21.72
N ALA A 28 -12.67 -0.75 -21.23
CA ALA A 28 -12.59 0.67 -21.58
C ALA A 28 -11.22 1.28 -21.18
N LEU A 29 -10.71 0.94 -20.01
CA LEU A 29 -9.38 1.36 -19.55
C LEU A 29 -8.26 0.77 -20.42
N ALA A 30 -8.35 -0.51 -20.79
CA ALA A 30 -7.40 -1.15 -21.70
C ALA A 30 -7.38 -0.48 -23.09
N LEU A 31 -8.53 -0.01 -23.56
CA LEU A 31 -8.66 0.76 -24.79
C LEU A 31 -8.21 2.22 -24.65
N GLY A 32 -7.85 2.68 -23.46
CA GLY A 32 -7.32 4.03 -23.24
C GLY A 32 -8.35 5.08 -22.85
N LEU A 33 -9.46 4.72 -22.19
CA LEU A 33 -10.51 5.65 -21.75
C LEU A 33 -9.96 6.90 -21.02
N MET A 34 -8.90 6.77 -20.22
CA MET A 34 -8.30 7.91 -19.50
C MET A 34 -7.54 8.90 -20.39
N ALA A 35 -7.06 8.44 -21.55
CA ALA A 35 -6.35 9.24 -22.55
C ALA A 35 -7.29 9.78 -23.64
N TYR A 36 -8.58 9.41 -23.61
CA TYR A 36 -9.57 9.90 -24.56
C TYR A 36 -9.72 11.44 -24.47
N LEU A 37 -9.58 12.09 -25.63
CA LEU A 37 -9.82 13.51 -25.83
C LEU A 37 -11.13 13.69 -26.62
N PRO A 38 -12.08 14.51 -26.13
CA PRO A 38 -13.34 14.72 -26.81
C PRO A 38 -13.15 15.55 -28.09
N ASP A 39 -13.77 15.10 -29.17
CA ASP A 39 -13.92 15.85 -30.42
C ASP A 39 -15.42 15.95 -30.72
N PRO A 40 -15.98 17.15 -31.01
CA PRO A 40 -17.38 17.30 -31.40
C PRO A 40 -17.83 16.39 -32.55
N GLN A 41 -16.91 16.00 -33.45
CA GLN A 41 -17.20 15.07 -34.54
C GLN A 41 -17.57 13.67 -34.03
N HIS A 42 -17.10 13.27 -32.84
CA HIS A 42 -17.39 11.96 -32.28
C HIS A 42 -18.88 11.77 -31.95
N ASP A 43 -19.59 12.84 -31.60
CA ASP A 43 -21.04 12.79 -31.35
C ASP A 43 -21.85 12.65 -32.65
N THR A 44 -21.22 12.83 -33.82
CA THR A 44 -21.85 12.67 -35.15
C THR A 44 -21.48 11.36 -35.85
N LEU A 45 -20.65 10.52 -35.23
CA LEU A 45 -20.19 9.25 -35.83
C LEU A 45 -21.31 8.23 -35.97
N ASP A 46 -22.31 8.27 -35.07
CA ASP A 46 -23.42 7.33 -35.06
C ASP A 46 -24.69 8.08 -34.64
N ALA A 47 -25.73 8.02 -35.48
CA ALA A 47 -27.00 8.70 -35.23
C ALA A 47 -27.75 8.09 -34.03
N ASP A 48 -27.51 6.81 -33.73
CA ASP A 48 -28.18 6.09 -32.63
C ASP A 48 -27.50 6.34 -31.27
N CYS A 49 -26.29 6.91 -31.27
CA CYS A 49 -25.52 7.21 -30.07
C CYS A 49 -25.24 8.71 -29.95
N PRO A 50 -26.24 9.56 -29.67
CA PRO A 50 -25.98 10.96 -29.37
C PRO A 50 -25.21 11.06 -28.03
N GLN A 51 -24.34 12.07 -27.91
CA GLN A 51 -23.64 12.42 -26.66
C GLN A 51 -22.54 11.43 -26.20
N VAL A 52 -21.90 10.73 -27.14
CA VAL A 52 -20.71 9.89 -26.89
C VAL A 52 -19.68 10.62 -26.04
N CYS A 53 -19.33 11.86 -26.41
CA CYS A 53 -18.36 12.67 -25.69
C CYS A 53 -18.76 12.91 -24.24
N ALA A 54 -20.01 13.29 -23.99
CA ALA A 54 -20.48 13.58 -22.63
C ALA A 54 -20.45 12.34 -21.74
N THR A 55 -20.85 11.19 -22.28
CA THR A 55 -20.84 9.90 -21.56
C THR A 55 -19.41 9.47 -21.21
N LEU A 56 -18.48 9.56 -22.16
CA LEU A 56 -17.08 9.21 -21.91
C LEU A 56 -16.42 10.16 -20.89
N LEU A 57 -16.69 11.46 -20.97
CA LEU A 57 -16.19 12.44 -19.99
C LEU A 57 -16.76 12.22 -18.58
N SER A 58 -18.04 11.87 -18.48
CA SER A 58 -18.69 11.50 -17.22
C SER A 58 -18.04 10.26 -16.60
N ALA A 59 -17.80 9.22 -17.42
CA ALA A 59 -17.09 8.02 -16.97
C ALA A 59 -15.67 8.33 -16.48
N GLN A 60 -14.92 9.17 -17.22
CA GLN A 60 -13.60 9.63 -16.77
C GLN A 60 -13.67 10.37 -15.43
N ARG A 61 -14.66 11.25 -15.25
CA ARG A 61 -14.85 11.99 -13.98
C ARG A 61 -15.11 11.03 -12.82
N ARG A 62 -16.06 10.12 -12.97
CA ARG A 62 -16.40 9.10 -11.96
C ARG A 62 -15.19 8.27 -11.54
N LEU A 63 -14.35 7.86 -12.51
CA LEU A 63 -13.13 7.10 -12.24
C LEU A 63 -12.09 7.92 -11.45
N ARG A 64 -11.84 9.17 -11.86
CA ARG A 64 -10.94 10.08 -11.13
C ARG A 64 -11.42 10.32 -9.69
N ASP A 65 -12.72 10.52 -9.50
CA ASP A 65 -13.31 10.72 -8.17
C ASP A 65 -13.18 9.46 -7.30
N ALA A 66 -13.39 8.27 -7.88
CA ALA A 66 -13.21 7.00 -7.20
C ALA A 66 -11.75 6.79 -6.76
N TRP A 67 -10.78 7.13 -7.61
CA TRP A 67 -9.36 7.06 -7.25
C TRP A 67 -9.00 8.05 -6.14
N ALA A 68 -9.48 9.29 -6.23
CA ALA A 68 -9.27 10.29 -5.18
C ALA A 68 -9.90 9.84 -3.84
N ALA A 69 -11.06 9.18 -3.87
CA ALA A 69 -11.67 8.59 -2.69
C ALA A 69 -10.83 7.45 -2.10
N ARG A 70 -10.32 6.54 -2.94
CA ARG A 70 -9.41 5.46 -2.53
C ARG A 70 -8.14 6.01 -1.87
N GLU A 71 -7.57 7.08 -2.44
CA GLU A 71 -6.35 7.68 -1.89
C GLU A 71 -6.61 8.34 -0.53
N ARG A 72 -7.72 9.07 -0.38
CA ARG A 72 -8.14 9.63 0.93
C ARG A 72 -8.32 8.54 1.98
N TYR A 73 -8.90 7.41 1.60
CA TYR A 73 -9.05 6.26 2.48
C TYR A 73 -7.69 5.71 2.91
N ARG A 74 -6.78 5.45 1.97
CA ARG A 74 -5.42 4.97 2.25
C ARG A 74 -4.65 5.90 3.19
N ALA A 75 -4.70 7.21 2.92
CA ALA A 75 -4.07 8.21 3.76
C ALA A 75 -4.64 8.23 5.19
N ARG A 76 -5.97 8.06 5.34
CA ARG A 76 -6.62 7.93 6.65
C ARG A 76 -6.18 6.66 7.37
N SER A 77 -6.17 5.51 6.69
CA SER A 77 -5.74 4.24 7.26
C SER A 77 -4.28 4.29 7.73
N ALA A 78 -3.38 4.91 6.97
CA ALA A 78 -1.99 5.10 7.38
C ALA A 78 -1.86 5.98 8.65
N ARG A 79 -2.70 7.01 8.80
CA ARG A 79 -2.74 7.82 10.05
C ARG A 79 -3.23 7.01 11.24
N LEU A 80 -4.28 6.23 11.07
CA LEU A 80 -4.83 5.40 12.14
C LEU A 80 -3.85 4.30 12.55
N HIS A 81 -3.19 3.65 11.58
CA HIS A 81 -2.17 2.64 11.84
C HIS A 81 -1.02 3.23 12.68
N ARG A 82 -0.53 4.43 12.36
CA ARG A 82 0.49 5.12 13.16
C ARG A 82 0.04 5.37 14.60
N ARG A 83 -1.19 5.86 14.79
CA ARG A 83 -1.75 6.09 16.13
C ARG A 83 -1.92 4.80 16.92
N ALA A 84 -2.32 3.71 16.26
CA ALA A 84 -2.43 2.40 16.90
C ALA A 84 -1.05 1.92 17.37
N ALA A 85 -0.04 1.95 16.48
CA ALA A 85 1.33 1.57 16.82
C ALA A 85 1.91 2.40 17.98
N GLU A 86 1.67 3.72 18.00
CA GLU A 86 2.10 4.58 19.11
C GLU A 86 1.43 4.19 20.44
N ARG A 87 0.14 3.89 20.42
CA ARG A 87 -0.60 3.44 21.62
C ARG A 87 -0.11 2.09 22.10
N ASP A 88 0.18 1.18 21.18
CA ASP A 88 0.70 -0.14 21.52
C ASP A 88 2.11 -0.04 22.08
N ALA A 89 2.97 0.83 21.53
CA ALA A 89 4.29 1.13 22.09
C ALA A 89 4.22 1.74 23.50
N ARG A 90 3.23 2.61 23.77
CA ARG A 90 2.98 3.15 25.14
C ARG A 90 2.46 2.09 26.11
N ARG A 91 1.75 1.08 25.61
CA ARG A 91 1.22 -0.04 26.41
C ARG A 91 2.23 -1.15 26.62
N ALA A 92 3.23 -1.26 25.74
CA ALA A 92 4.30 -2.22 25.89
C ALA A 92 5.00 -1.98 27.25
N PRO A 93 5.12 -3.01 28.10
CA PRO A 93 5.88 -2.89 29.34
C PRO A 93 7.30 -2.43 29.02
N ALA A 94 7.86 -1.55 29.84
CA ALA A 94 9.26 -1.17 29.69
C ALA A 94 10.11 -2.44 29.62
N PRO A 95 11.02 -2.57 28.62
CA PRO A 95 11.91 -3.71 28.55
C PRO A 95 12.61 -3.83 29.90
N ALA A 96 12.52 -5.03 30.51
CA ALA A 96 13.10 -5.28 31.81
C ALA A 96 14.56 -4.83 31.76
N PRO A 97 15.03 -4.04 32.75
CA PRO A 97 16.43 -3.62 32.77
C PRO A 97 17.27 -4.89 32.71
N SER A 98 18.04 -5.02 31.62
CA SER A 98 19.04 -6.07 31.50
C SER A 98 19.96 -5.90 32.70
N GLN A 99 19.77 -6.78 33.69
CA GLN A 99 20.61 -6.80 34.88
C GLN A 99 22.05 -6.90 34.37
N PRO A 100 22.92 -5.93 34.68
CA PRO A 100 24.30 -6.04 34.29
C PRO A 100 24.81 -7.35 34.88
N ALA A 101 25.25 -8.27 34.01
CA ALA A 101 25.88 -9.50 34.44
C ALA A 101 26.95 -9.11 35.45
N THR A 102 26.79 -9.55 36.69
CA THR A 102 27.72 -9.23 37.76
C THR A 102 29.09 -9.69 37.27
N PRO A 103 30.06 -8.78 37.09
CA PRO A 103 31.34 -9.18 36.52
C PRO A 103 31.94 -10.22 37.45
N ALA A 104 32.05 -11.45 36.95
CA ALA A 104 32.63 -12.53 37.71
C ALA A 104 34.06 -12.13 38.05
N LEU A 105 34.40 -12.18 39.35
CA LEU A 105 35.76 -11.95 39.82
C LEU A 105 36.70 -12.87 39.02
N PRO A 106 37.78 -12.34 38.43
CA PRO A 106 38.73 -13.18 37.71
C PRO A 106 39.23 -14.28 38.64
N PRO A 107 39.37 -15.53 38.15
CA PRO A 107 39.58 -16.71 38.99
C PRO A 107 40.84 -16.61 39.88
N LEU A 108 41.87 -15.89 39.41
CA LEU A 108 43.07 -15.60 40.19
C LEU A 108 42.78 -14.73 41.42
N ALA A 109 41.94 -13.72 41.31
CA ALA A 109 41.56 -12.85 42.43
C ALA A 109 40.72 -13.63 43.47
N ALA A 110 39.82 -14.50 43.00
CA ALA A 110 39.05 -15.38 43.88
C ALA A 110 39.96 -16.35 44.67
N ALA A 111 40.98 -16.91 44.01
CA ALA A 111 41.96 -17.79 44.67
C ALA A 111 42.80 -17.06 45.73
N ILE A 112 43.21 -15.82 45.47
CA ILE A 112 43.97 -14.99 46.43
C ILE A 112 43.10 -14.68 47.65
N LEU A 113 41.84 -14.29 47.46
CA LEU A 113 40.91 -14.02 48.55
C LEU A 113 40.60 -15.28 49.38
N ALA A 114 40.43 -16.44 48.73
CA ALA A 114 40.22 -17.71 49.43
C ALA A 114 41.42 -18.08 50.31
N ARG A 115 42.65 -17.89 49.80
CA ARG A 115 43.89 -18.16 50.55
C ARG A 115 44.08 -17.17 51.69
N ALA A 116 43.76 -15.90 51.48
CA ALA A 116 43.79 -14.88 52.52
C ALA A 116 42.76 -15.17 53.63
N LYS A 117 41.55 -15.61 53.26
CA LYS A 117 40.50 -16.02 54.21
C LYS A 117 40.93 -17.26 55.01
N ALA A 118 41.54 -18.26 54.38
CA ALA A 118 42.08 -19.44 55.08
C ALA A 118 43.21 -19.08 56.06
N LYS A 119 44.08 -18.12 55.69
CA LYS A 119 45.14 -17.61 56.57
C LYS A 119 44.57 -16.82 57.76
N ALA A 120 43.52 -16.03 57.54
CA ALA A 120 42.86 -15.25 58.59
C ALA A 120 42.00 -16.10 59.53
N ALA A 121 41.42 -17.20 59.04
CA ALA A 121 40.64 -18.15 59.83
C ALA A 121 41.50 -19.12 60.68
N GLY A 122 42.81 -18.88 60.78
CA GLY A 122 43.68 -19.62 61.70
C GLY A 122 44.20 -20.94 61.15
N GLY A 123 44.54 -21.02 59.86
CA GLY A 123 45.31 -22.13 59.31
C GLY A 123 46.77 -22.16 59.82
N ALA A 124 46.98 -22.38 61.11
CA ALA A 124 47.95 -23.35 61.61
C ALA A 124 47.24 -24.72 61.48
N GLN A 125 47.78 -25.76 60.87
CA GLN A 125 48.94 -26.57 61.27
C GLN A 125 48.92 -27.84 60.37
N PRO A 126 49.95 -28.70 60.33
CA PRO A 126 51.35 -28.57 60.77
C PRO A 126 52.32 -28.18 59.65
#